data_AF-A0A815VHN1-F1
#
_entry.id   AF-A0A815VHN1-F1
#
_cell.length_a   1.000
_cell.length_b   1.000
_cell.length_c   1.000
_cell.angle_alpha   90.00
_cell.angle_beta   90.00
_cell.angle_gamma   90.00
#
_symmetry.space_group_name_H-M   'P 1'
#
loop_
_entity.id
_entity.type
_entity.pdbx_description
1 polymer ?
#
loop_
_entity_poly.entity_id
_entity_poly.type
_entity_poly.pdbx_seq_one_letter_code
_entity_poly.pdbx_strand_id
1 'polypeptide(L)'
;HQQEIAIQKDHKSIYEKVRSHLNEHYFVPMTATILKQYSSQLLHDLNLSYFSPLSYNDQTLALKQAKKVVSIQRKIKKHHLILRVTDKGYNFYIGTEKEFDKKAQNFFQDTNAFIELKENPFNKIQDNVIHLLNQIRTKNFIFQWQYNKMMPNRIKCQLAHLYFNPKTHKDGIPVRPIENTINAPTTNISNYLDEIIRPIFDKECQNTTIIDGTSLIQALHQYMRKGLFKSTTLFCTFDIRNLYTMLPQEEALNVLVEFLHVHAYTKVKGIPLETIRLLASIVLKENVFVYGKKIYQQVLGGAMGSSFTLTLANIFMWKWQKELVRRQDMTCEYYGRYIDDVFMTWNKSENALKQILENANTWHPNIKLEYKIGKSLPFLDILLSNINGTLSTSVYHKPAAEPYVVPFISDHPRHVFENIVQTSLRRAIKYSSTFQLFNDETRYIKSTFLYNGYPSSFIDKTFRKFFSGYISSRSFLPFLDNERQFSQMRIALSGQPSRQQSQVEMRIATLTSDNDHLVEDLDKKEDFIIQENKKPNKLQHKLIIHYTHEKRFNKRKRDLHHIFQETFANTPIIETKLIVGNRNQKSTMKELIRKRPRLPVLKNKAKASMMNETEKNSL
;
A
#
# COMPACT_ATOMS: atom_id res chain seq x y z
N HIS A 1 -8.39 -30.05 14.97
CA HIS A 1 -9.21 -28.92 14.45
C HIS A 1 -8.45 -27.88 13.60
N GLN A 2 -7.70 -26.91 14.14
CA GLN A 2 -7.05 -25.87 13.30
C GLN A 2 -6.06 -26.44 12.26
N GLN A 3 -5.37 -27.53 12.60
CA GLN A 3 -4.49 -28.26 11.67
C GLN A 3 -5.27 -28.95 10.56
N GLU A 4 -6.40 -29.60 10.87
CA GLU A 4 -7.29 -30.20 9.86
C GLU A 4 -7.82 -29.14 8.89
N ILE A 5 -8.24 -27.96 9.39
CA ILE A 5 -8.68 -26.85 8.53
C ILE A 5 -7.56 -26.40 7.59
N ALA A 6 -6.32 -26.33 8.08
CA ALA A 6 -5.17 -25.96 7.27
C ALA A 6 -4.81 -27.03 6.23
N ILE A 7 -4.87 -28.31 6.59
CA ILE A 7 -4.67 -29.45 5.70
C ILE A 7 -5.71 -29.43 4.59
N GLN A 8 -7.00 -29.28 4.92
CA GLN A 8 -8.09 -29.19 3.95
C GLN A 8 -7.93 -28.00 3.00
N LYS A 9 -7.50 -26.85 3.52
CA LYS A 9 -7.25 -25.66 2.71
C LYS A 9 -6.08 -25.84 1.73
N ASP A 10 -4.96 -26.40 2.19
CA ASP A 10 -3.79 -26.66 1.35
C ASP A 10 -4.08 -27.77 0.33
N HIS A 11 -4.77 -28.84 0.75
CA HIS A 11 -5.24 -29.92 -0.11
C HIS A 11 -6.11 -29.36 -1.22
N LYS A 12 -7.19 -28.64 -0.88
CA LYS A 12 -8.10 -28.01 -1.85
C LYS A 12 -7.33 -27.10 -2.83
N SER A 13 -6.45 -26.24 -2.31
CA SER A 13 -5.69 -25.30 -3.16
C SER A 13 -4.72 -25.98 -4.13
N ILE A 14 -4.17 -27.15 -3.79
CA ILE A 14 -3.26 -27.90 -4.66
C ILE A 14 -4.06 -28.78 -5.61
N TYR A 15 -5.01 -29.54 -5.07
CA TYR A 15 -5.86 -30.47 -5.80
C TYR A 15 -6.67 -29.76 -6.89
N GLU A 16 -7.32 -28.64 -6.60
CA GLU A 16 -8.12 -27.92 -7.61
C GLU A 16 -7.26 -27.43 -8.79
N LYS A 17 -6.02 -27.02 -8.55
CA LYS A 17 -5.11 -26.60 -9.62
C LYS A 17 -4.71 -27.74 -10.53
N VAL A 18 -4.37 -28.89 -9.95
CA VAL A 18 -4.06 -30.10 -10.72
C VAL A 18 -5.31 -30.52 -11.49
N ARG A 19 -6.44 -30.63 -10.81
CA ARG A 19 -7.73 -31.02 -11.40
C ARG A 19 -8.14 -30.13 -12.57
N SER A 20 -8.10 -28.80 -12.41
CA SER A 20 -8.42 -27.86 -13.49
C SER A 20 -7.46 -27.99 -14.67
N HIS A 21 -6.14 -28.07 -14.41
CA HIS A 21 -5.15 -28.22 -15.48
C HIS A 21 -5.33 -29.51 -16.27
N LEU A 22 -5.62 -30.63 -15.58
CA LEU A 22 -5.83 -31.92 -16.25
C LEU A 22 -7.13 -31.96 -17.07
N ASN A 23 -8.19 -31.31 -16.58
CA ASN A 23 -9.42 -31.18 -17.36
C ASN A 23 -9.22 -30.30 -18.61
N GLU A 24 -8.53 -29.15 -18.46
CA GLU A 24 -8.34 -28.18 -19.53
C GLU A 24 -7.38 -28.64 -20.63
N HIS A 25 -6.35 -29.43 -20.28
CA HIS A 25 -5.25 -29.77 -21.20
C HIS A 25 -5.23 -31.25 -21.62
N TYR A 26 -5.79 -32.14 -20.80
CA TYR A 26 -5.76 -33.59 -21.04
C TYR A 26 -7.16 -34.20 -21.06
N PHE A 27 -8.22 -33.38 -20.98
CA PHE A 27 -9.64 -33.79 -20.99
C PHE A 27 -9.95 -34.90 -19.97
N VAL A 28 -9.22 -34.94 -18.85
CA VAL A 28 -9.43 -35.94 -17.80
C VAL A 28 -10.76 -35.65 -17.11
N PRO A 29 -11.73 -36.60 -17.10
CA PRO A 29 -13.01 -36.40 -16.44
C PRO A 29 -12.82 -36.06 -14.95
N MET A 30 -13.61 -35.13 -14.43
CA MET A 30 -13.52 -34.68 -13.03
C MET A 30 -13.74 -35.80 -12.00
N THR A 31 -14.34 -36.91 -12.43
CA THR A 31 -14.63 -38.11 -11.63
C THR A 31 -13.58 -39.22 -11.78
N ALA A 32 -12.55 -39.01 -12.60
CA ALA A 32 -11.56 -40.03 -12.93
C ALA A 32 -10.87 -40.60 -11.68
N THR A 33 -10.71 -41.93 -11.66
CA THR A 33 -10.11 -42.66 -10.54
C THR A 33 -8.69 -42.17 -10.23
N ILE A 34 -7.93 -41.77 -11.25
CA ILE A 34 -6.58 -41.23 -11.10
C ILE A 34 -6.54 -39.90 -10.30
N LEU A 35 -7.57 -39.05 -10.42
CA LEU A 35 -7.69 -37.83 -9.61
C LEU A 35 -8.02 -38.17 -8.15
N LYS A 36 -8.83 -39.21 -7.91
CA LYS A 36 -9.11 -39.69 -6.54
C LYS A 36 -7.86 -40.26 -5.88
N GLN A 37 -7.02 -40.97 -6.64
CA GLN A 37 -5.73 -41.48 -6.18
C GLN A 37 -4.77 -40.33 -5.82
N TYR A 38 -4.60 -39.36 -6.73
CA TYR A 38 -3.78 -38.16 -6.47
C TYR A 38 -4.26 -37.40 -5.21
N SER A 39 -5.57 -37.20 -5.09
CA SER A 39 -6.19 -36.53 -3.94
C SER A 39 -5.87 -37.24 -2.62
N SER A 40 -5.94 -38.57 -2.62
CA SER A 40 -5.72 -39.39 -1.43
C SER A 40 -4.26 -39.40 -0.99
N GLN A 41 -3.33 -39.56 -1.95
CA GLN A 41 -1.89 -39.50 -1.68
C GLN A 41 -1.47 -38.11 -1.19
N LEU A 42 -1.97 -37.04 -1.83
CA LEU A 42 -1.74 -35.68 -1.39
C LEU A 42 -2.25 -35.43 0.03
N LEU A 43 -3.45 -35.92 0.36
CA LEU A 43 -4.02 -35.77 1.69
C LEU A 43 -3.21 -36.54 2.76
N HIS A 44 -2.77 -37.75 2.44
CA HIS A 44 -1.90 -38.55 3.32
C HIS A 44 -0.59 -37.82 3.63
N ASP A 45 0.08 -37.32 2.60
CA ASP A 45 1.37 -36.65 2.73
C ASP A 45 1.26 -35.30 3.47
N LEU A 46 0.17 -34.56 3.22
CA LEU A 46 -0.18 -33.37 4.00
C LEU A 46 -0.41 -33.72 5.47
N ASN A 47 -1.12 -34.80 5.78
CA ASN A 47 -1.31 -35.24 7.17
C ASN A 47 0.04 -35.57 7.83
N LEU A 48 0.88 -36.41 7.21
CA LEU A 48 2.21 -36.76 7.75
C LEU A 48 3.06 -35.52 8.03
N SER A 49 3.12 -34.62 7.04
CA SER A 49 3.79 -33.34 7.17
C SER A 49 3.25 -32.53 8.36
N TYR A 50 1.94 -32.25 8.37
CA TYR A 50 1.34 -31.38 9.37
C TYR A 50 1.37 -31.97 10.78
N PHE A 51 1.33 -33.29 10.94
CA PHE A 51 1.38 -33.93 12.26
C PHE A 51 2.81 -34.20 12.75
N SER A 52 3.83 -34.12 11.90
CA SER A 52 5.24 -34.20 12.30
C SER A 52 5.59 -33.20 13.44
N PRO A 53 6.25 -33.66 14.52
CA PRO A 53 6.63 -32.81 15.64
C PRO A 53 7.66 -31.75 15.22
N LEU A 54 7.67 -30.62 15.93
CA LEU A 54 8.68 -29.58 15.71
C LEU A 54 10.06 -30.10 16.19
N SER A 55 11.16 -29.64 15.60
CA SER A 55 12.49 -29.96 16.11
C SER A 55 12.68 -29.39 17.53
N TYR A 56 13.51 -30.02 18.35
CA TYR A 56 13.82 -29.52 19.70
C TYR A 56 14.30 -28.06 19.71
N ASN A 57 15.12 -27.69 18.72
CA ASN A 57 15.64 -26.33 18.57
C ASN A 57 14.52 -25.32 18.26
N ASP A 58 13.62 -25.65 17.34
CA ASP A 58 12.50 -24.75 16.98
C ASP A 58 11.49 -24.64 18.15
N GLN A 59 11.25 -25.73 18.89
CA GLN A 59 10.44 -25.71 20.12
C GLN A 59 11.06 -24.79 21.19
N THR A 60 12.36 -24.90 21.42
CA THR A 60 13.08 -24.07 22.41
C THR A 60 13.06 -22.60 22.02
N LEU A 61 13.30 -22.28 20.74
CA LEU A 61 13.23 -20.92 20.21
C LEU A 61 11.82 -20.34 20.37
N ALA A 62 10.80 -21.10 20.01
CA ALA A 62 9.40 -20.72 20.17
C ALA A 62 9.04 -20.40 21.62
N LEU A 63 9.46 -21.25 22.57
CA LEU A 63 9.24 -21.02 24.00
C LEU A 63 9.95 -19.76 24.48
N LYS A 64 11.19 -19.52 24.04
CA LYS A 64 11.95 -18.31 24.37
C LYS A 64 11.26 -17.04 23.85
N GLN A 65 10.79 -17.07 22.59
CA GLN A 65 10.05 -15.97 21.98
C GLN A 65 8.72 -15.72 22.71
N ALA A 66 7.96 -16.77 23.01
CA ALA A 66 6.70 -16.66 23.76
C ALA A 66 6.91 -16.05 25.14
N LYS A 67 7.93 -16.51 25.89
CA LYS A 67 8.30 -15.92 27.19
C LYS A 67 8.63 -14.43 27.07
N LYS A 68 9.37 -14.03 26.03
CA LYS A 68 9.71 -12.62 25.76
C LYS A 68 8.47 -11.79 25.47
N VAL A 69 7.56 -12.27 24.61
CA VAL A 69 6.29 -11.59 24.30
C VAL A 69 5.43 -11.41 25.55
N VAL A 70 5.27 -12.46 26.35
CA VAL A 70 4.52 -12.40 27.62
C VAL A 70 5.16 -11.39 28.58
N SER A 71 6.50 -11.37 28.68
CA SER A 71 7.20 -10.38 29.50
C SER A 71 6.95 -8.95 29.02
N ILE A 72 6.96 -8.71 27.70
CA ILE A 72 6.69 -7.39 27.12
C ILE A 72 5.25 -6.98 27.43
N GLN A 73 4.27 -7.86 27.19
CA GLN A 73 2.86 -7.60 27.48
C GLN A 73 2.61 -7.29 28.96
N ARG A 74 3.27 -8.03 29.87
CA ARG A 74 3.20 -7.74 31.31
C ARG A 74 3.75 -6.37 31.64
N LYS A 75 4.89 -5.97 31.07
CA LYS A 75 5.47 -4.63 31.29
C LYS A 75 4.56 -3.54 30.74
N ILE A 76 4.04 -3.71 29.53
CA ILE A 76 3.08 -2.78 28.91
C ILE A 76 1.87 -2.57 29.82
N LYS A 77 1.25 -3.66 30.30
CA LYS A 77 0.09 -3.59 31.19
C LYS A 77 0.43 -3.01 32.56
N LYS A 78 1.54 -3.42 33.18
CA LYS A 78 1.97 -2.96 34.51
C LYS A 78 2.24 -1.45 34.53
N HIS A 79 2.80 -0.93 33.45
CA HIS A 79 3.24 0.47 33.36
C HIS A 79 2.29 1.35 32.54
N HIS A 80 1.10 0.84 32.16
CA HIS A 80 0.13 1.59 31.34
C HIS A 80 0.77 2.22 30.10
N LEU A 81 1.52 1.42 29.34
CA LEU A 81 2.24 1.87 28.15
C LEU A 81 1.43 1.60 26.89
N ILE A 82 1.58 2.48 25.90
CA ILE A 82 1.08 2.30 24.55
C ILE A 82 2.25 2.00 23.62
N LEU A 83 2.13 0.89 22.89
CA LEU A 83 3.03 0.50 21.81
C LEU A 83 2.34 0.76 20.47
N ARG A 84 2.90 1.64 19.63
CA ARG A 84 2.37 1.97 18.30
C ARG A 84 3.44 1.93 17.23
N VAL A 85 3.04 1.63 16.00
CA VAL A 85 3.89 1.84 14.84
C VAL A 85 3.92 3.34 14.53
N THR A 86 5.09 3.85 14.18
CA THR A 86 5.30 5.26 13.82
C THR A 86 4.85 5.55 12.38
N ASP A 87 4.48 6.80 12.10
CA ASP A 87 3.92 7.22 10.80
C ASP A 87 4.90 7.02 9.61
N LYS A 88 6.18 7.38 9.78
CA LYS A 88 7.17 7.41 8.68
C LYS A 88 8.48 6.67 8.97
N GLY A 89 8.62 6.03 10.14
CA GLY A 89 9.90 5.46 10.58
C GLY A 89 9.98 3.93 10.55
N TYR A 90 8.88 3.22 10.27
CA TYR A 90 8.76 1.76 10.48
C TYR A 90 9.17 1.27 11.89
N ASN A 91 9.38 2.21 12.82
CA ASN A 91 9.79 2.02 14.19
C ASN A 91 8.59 1.97 15.12
N PHE A 92 8.84 1.60 16.37
CA PHE A 92 7.85 1.58 17.43
C PHE A 92 7.97 2.80 18.34
N TYR A 93 6.84 3.42 18.62
CA TYR A 93 6.67 4.38 19.70
C TYR A 93 6.25 3.63 20.97
N ILE A 94 6.90 3.96 22.10
CA ILE A 94 6.49 3.56 23.44
C ILE A 94 6.32 4.83 24.27
N GLY A 95 5.14 5.02 24.84
CA GLY A 95 4.86 6.11 25.77
C GLY A 95 3.74 5.71 26.73
N THR A 96 3.43 6.56 27.71
CA THR A 96 2.32 6.27 28.64
C THR A 96 0.96 6.46 27.96
N GLU A 97 -0.06 5.75 28.43
CA GLU A 97 -1.47 5.94 28.00
C GLU A 97 -1.88 7.41 28.15
N LYS A 98 -1.56 8.03 29.29
CA LYS A 98 -1.90 9.44 29.59
C LYS A 98 -1.29 10.43 28.60
N GLU A 99 -0.01 10.30 28.28
CA GLU A 99 0.65 11.20 27.32
C GLU A 99 0.09 11.05 25.91
N PHE A 100 -0.20 9.81 25.51
CA PHE A 100 -0.76 9.53 24.20
C PHE A 100 -2.19 10.06 24.07
N ASP A 101 -3.01 9.88 25.11
CA ASP A 101 -4.37 10.43 25.15
C ASP A 101 -4.36 11.95 25.11
N LYS A 102 -3.42 12.61 25.81
CA LYS A 102 -3.23 14.07 25.71
C LYS A 102 -2.91 14.51 24.29
N LYS A 103 -2.04 13.78 23.58
CA LYS A 103 -1.73 14.08 22.16
C LYS A 103 -2.95 13.95 21.25
N ALA A 104 -3.79 12.93 21.48
CA ALA A 104 -5.04 12.75 20.74
C ALA A 104 -6.07 13.86 21.04
N GLN A 105 -6.19 14.25 22.31
CA GLN A 105 -7.07 15.36 22.72
C GLN A 105 -6.63 16.70 22.15
N ASN A 106 -5.32 16.99 22.18
CA ASN A 106 -4.77 18.18 21.53
C ASN A 106 -5.13 18.19 20.05
N PHE A 107 -5.01 17.05 19.35
CA PHE A 107 -5.41 16.96 17.95
C PHE A 107 -6.90 17.27 17.72
N PHE A 108 -7.80 16.78 18.59
CA PHE A 108 -9.22 17.10 18.51
C PHE A 108 -9.50 18.58 18.76
N GLN A 109 -8.81 19.20 19.72
CA GLN A 109 -8.95 20.61 20.05
C GLN A 109 -8.40 21.51 18.94
N ASP A 110 -7.22 21.20 18.41
CA ASP A 110 -6.53 21.98 17.37
C ASP A 110 -7.32 22.01 16.05
N THR A 111 -8.04 20.93 15.74
CA THR A 111 -8.81 20.81 14.49
C THR A 111 -10.27 21.19 14.64
N ASN A 112 -10.86 21.04 15.84
CA ASN A 112 -12.29 21.16 16.10
C ASN A 112 -13.16 20.41 15.08
N ALA A 113 -12.62 19.32 14.52
CA ALA A 113 -13.22 18.62 13.38
C ALA A 113 -14.21 17.52 13.78
N PHE A 114 -14.31 17.23 15.08
CA PHE A 114 -15.05 16.09 15.60
C PHE A 114 -15.98 16.49 16.74
N ILE A 115 -17.20 15.96 16.73
CA ILE A 115 -18.19 16.15 17.79
C ILE A 115 -18.48 14.79 18.43
N GLU A 116 -18.46 14.74 19.77
CA GLU A 116 -18.85 13.56 20.53
C GLU A 116 -20.37 13.33 20.46
N LEU A 117 -20.78 12.12 20.11
CA LEU A 117 -22.17 11.70 20.08
C LEU A 117 -22.56 10.97 21.37
N LYS A 118 -23.75 11.28 21.89
CA LYS A 118 -24.30 10.64 23.10
C LYS A 118 -24.82 9.22 22.83
N GLU A 119 -25.33 8.99 21.64
CA GLU A 119 -25.96 7.74 21.22
C GLU A 119 -25.23 7.13 20.03
N ASN A 120 -25.39 5.83 19.82
CA ASN A 120 -24.81 5.13 18.69
C ASN A 120 -25.72 5.28 17.45
N PRO A 121 -25.34 6.07 16.43
CA PRO A 121 -26.18 6.30 15.26
C PRO A 121 -26.04 5.21 14.18
N PHE A 122 -25.34 4.10 14.45
CA PHE A 122 -24.95 3.13 13.41
C PHE A 122 -26.11 2.65 12.54
N ASN A 123 -27.22 2.24 13.14
CA ASN A 123 -28.40 1.77 12.38
C ASN A 123 -28.98 2.91 11.52
N LYS A 124 -29.08 4.12 12.08
CA LYS A 124 -29.57 5.31 11.37
C LYS A 124 -28.69 5.63 10.15
N ILE A 125 -27.36 5.60 10.31
CA ILE A 125 -26.42 5.83 9.21
C ILE A 125 -26.60 4.77 8.12
N GLN A 126 -26.68 3.50 8.52
CA GLN A 126 -26.87 2.39 7.60
C GLN A 126 -28.18 2.53 6.82
N ASP A 127 -29.27 2.89 7.48
CA ASP A 127 -30.56 3.10 6.83
C ASP A 127 -30.54 4.35 5.94
N ASN A 128 -29.88 5.44 6.33
CA ASN A 128 -29.69 6.63 5.50
C ASN A 128 -28.97 6.29 4.18
N VAL A 129 -27.90 5.50 4.24
CA VAL A 129 -27.15 5.04 3.06
C VAL A 129 -28.03 4.21 2.14
N ILE A 130 -28.74 3.24 2.70
CA ILE A 130 -29.58 2.32 1.91
C ILE A 130 -30.77 3.07 1.30
N HIS A 131 -31.39 3.97 2.08
CA HIS A 131 -32.47 4.82 1.61
C HIS A 131 -32.02 5.71 0.46
N LEU A 132 -30.87 6.38 0.56
CA LEU A 132 -30.33 7.18 -0.55
C LEU A 132 -30.13 6.33 -1.80
N LEU A 133 -29.48 5.16 -1.68
CA LEU A 133 -29.23 4.27 -2.81
C LEU A 133 -30.54 3.77 -3.46
N ASN A 134 -31.54 3.42 -2.66
CA ASN A 134 -32.87 3.05 -3.15
C ASN A 134 -33.54 4.20 -3.90
N GLN A 135 -33.54 5.41 -3.31
CA GLN A 135 -34.15 6.59 -3.92
C GLN A 135 -33.54 6.93 -5.27
N ILE A 136 -32.20 6.98 -5.38
CA ILE A 136 -31.54 7.31 -6.64
C ILE A 136 -31.67 6.18 -7.68
N ARG A 137 -31.80 4.92 -7.25
CA ARG A 137 -32.09 3.78 -8.12
C ARG A 137 -33.51 3.81 -8.68
N THR A 138 -34.52 4.14 -7.87
CA THR A 138 -35.92 4.28 -8.30
C THR A 138 -36.09 5.43 -9.29
N LYS A 139 -35.31 6.51 -9.14
CA LYS A 139 -35.26 7.63 -10.10
C LYS A 139 -34.44 7.33 -11.36
N ASN A 140 -33.90 6.11 -11.51
CA ASN A 140 -33.03 5.71 -12.62
C ASN A 140 -31.79 6.61 -12.80
N PHE A 141 -31.26 7.17 -11.70
CA PHE A 141 -30.01 7.96 -11.74
C PHE A 141 -28.75 7.11 -11.68
N ILE A 142 -28.90 5.83 -11.33
CA ILE A 142 -27.83 4.82 -11.32
C ILE A 142 -28.34 3.50 -11.90
N PHE A 143 -27.45 2.72 -12.49
CA PHE A 143 -27.72 1.37 -12.98
C PHE A 143 -27.73 0.32 -11.86
N GLN A 144 -28.33 -0.84 -12.12
CA GLN A 144 -28.41 -1.94 -11.14
C GLN A 144 -27.04 -2.40 -10.64
N TRP A 145 -26.06 -2.52 -11.54
CA TRP A 145 -24.70 -2.94 -11.16
C TRP A 145 -24.01 -1.89 -10.27
N GLN A 146 -24.25 -0.60 -10.49
CA GLN A 146 -23.72 0.50 -9.66
C GLN A 146 -24.35 0.45 -8.26
N TYR A 147 -25.66 0.25 -8.20
CA TYR A 147 -26.41 0.04 -6.96
C TYR A 147 -25.84 -1.14 -6.17
N ASN A 148 -25.69 -2.31 -6.81
CA ASN A 148 -25.14 -3.51 -6.18
C ASN A 148 -23.70 -3.29 -5.66
N LYS A 149 -22.88 -2.56 -6.42
CA LYS A 149 -21.49 -2.24 -6.07
C LYS A 149 -21.39 -1.28 -4.88
N MET A 150 -22.30 -0.31 -4.78
CA MET A 150 -22.33 0.68 -3.70
C MET A 150 -23.07 0.20 -2.45
N MET A 151 -23.96 -0.80 -2.57
CA MET A 151 -24.78 -1.28 -1.46
C MET A 151 -23.91 -1.83 -0.31
N PRO A 152 -24.09 -1.34 0.93
CA PRO A 152 -23.41 -1.92 2.09
C PRO A 152 -23.92 -3.32 2.42
N ASN A 153 -23.04 -4.20 2.91
CA ASN A 153 -23.45 -5.51 3.44
C ASN A 153 -23.94 -5.34 4.88
N ARG A 154 -25.26 -5.44 5.10
CA ARG A 154 -25.87 -5.18 6.41
C ARG A 154 -25.26 -5.99 7.57
N ILE A 155 -24.83 -7.23 7.29
CA ILE A 155 -24.29 -8.16 8.29
C ILE A 155 -22.84 -7.83 8.65
N LYS A 156 -22.07 -7.31 7.69
CA LYS A 156 -20.63 -7.03 7.87
C LYS A 156 -20.34 -5.58 8.29
N CYS A 157 -21.31 -4.69 8.15
CA CYS A 157 -21.10 -3.29 8.47
C CYS A 157 -20.77 -3.08 9.94
N GLN A 158 -19.92 -2.10 10.22
CA GLN A 158 -19.54 -1.66 11.56
C GLN A 158 -19.16 -0.18 11.53
N LEU A 159 -19.16 0.48 12.70
CA LEU A 159 -18.60 1.83 12.79
C LEU A 159 -17.11 1.82 12.44
N ALA A 160 -16.64 2.92 11.86
CA ALA A 160 -15.21 3.10 11.64
C ALA A 160 -14.46 3.19 12.98
N HIS A 161 -13.16 2.92 12.96
CA HIS A 161 -12.30 3.03 14.14
C HIS A 161 -11.18 4.02 13.90
N LEU A 162 -11.14 5.08 14.71
CA LEU A 162 -10.02 6.02 14.68
C LEU A 162 -8.87 5.48 15.54
N TYR A 163 -7.66 5.57 15.01
CA TYR A 163 -6.43 5.38 15.78
C TYR A 163 -5.37 6.39 15.35
N PHE A 164 -4.32 6.52 16.14
CA PHE A 164 -3.29 7.51 15.92
C PHE A 164 -1.92 6.88 15.71
N ASN A 165 -1.18 7.37 14.72
CA ASN A 165 0.22 7.02 14.47
C ASN A 165 1.14 8.18 14.90
N PRO A 166 2.11 7.95 15.80
CA PRO A 166 3.07 8.98 16.21
C PRO A 166 4.00 9.43 15.08
N LYS A 167 4.14 10.76 14.93
CA LYS A 167 5.07 11.40 13.99
C LYS A 167 6.41 11.69 14.70
N THR A 168 7.20 10.64 14.96
CA THR A 168 8.50 10.73 15.69
C THR A 168 9.57 11.59 15.00
N HIS A 169 9.36 11.97 13.74
CA HIS A 169 10.23 12.84 12.97
C HIS A 169 9.86 14.33 13.07
N LYS A 170 8.88 14.69 13.90
CA LYS A 170 8.49 16.07 14.20
C LYS A 170 8.66 16.34 15.69
N ASP A 171 9.04 17.57 16.03
CA ASP A 171 9.20 18.01 17.42
C ASP A 171 7.91 17.85 18.20
N GLY A 172 8.02 17.45 19.47
CA GLY A 172 6.88 17.15 20.32
C GLY A 172 6.12 15.87 19.95
N ILE A 173 6.51 15.13 18.90
CA ILE A 173 5.92 13.86 18.45
C ILE A 173 4.38 13.97 18.36
N PRO A 174 3.84 14.81 17.45
CA PRO A 174 2.40 14.90 17.22
C PRO A 174 1.86 13.58 16.66
N VAL A 175 0.54 13.45 16.62
CA VAL A 175 -0.13 12.24 16.11
C VAL A 175 -0.74 12.47 14.73
N ARG A 176 -0.85 11.40 13.94
CA ARG A 176 -1.61 11.34 12.69
C ARG A 176 -2.88 10.52 12.91
N PRO A 177 -4.08 11.07 12.70
CA PRO A 177 -5.30 10.27 12.73
C PRO A 177 -5.33 9.32 11.54
N ILE A 178 -5.73 8.08 11.76
CA ILE A 178 -6.06 7.12 10.71
C ILE A 178 -7.39 6.48 11.07
N GLU A 179 -8.35 6.62 10.17
CA GLU A 179 -9.67 6.03 10.32
C GLU A 179 -9.72 4.71 9.56
N ASN A 180 -9.91 3.61 10.29
CA ASN A 180 -10.23 2.34 9.68
C ASN A 180 -11.71 2.32 9.29
N THR A 181 -11.98 2.64 8.03
CA THR A 181 -13.31 2.63 7.43
C THR A 181 -13.66 1.28 6.81
N ILE A 182 -12.88 0.21 7.07
CA ILE A 182 -13.19 -1.12 6.53
C ILE A 182 -14.55 -1.57 7.06
N ASN A 183 -15.49 -1.77 6.12
CA ASN A 183 -16.90 -2.09 6.37
C ASN A 183 -17.74 -0.97 7.02
N ALA A 184 -17.33 0.29 6.95
CA ALA A 184 -18.26 1.37 7.27
C ALA A 184 -19.42 1.42 6.25
N PRO A 185 -20.63 1.87 6.62
CA PRO A 185 -21.77 1.92 5.70
C PRO A 185 -21.49 2.69 4.40
N THR A 186 -20.63 3.71 4.45
CA THR A 186 -20.28 4.59 3.31
C THR A 186 -19.10 4.11 2.48
N THR A 187 -18.40 3.03 2.88
CA THR A 187 -17.12 2.62 2.27
C THR A 187 -17.25 2.24 0.80
N ASN A 188 -18.33 1.53 0.44
CA ASN A 188 -18.56 1.10 -0.93
C ASN A 188 -18.87 2.29 -1.84
N ILE A 189 -19.62 3.29 -1.35
CA ILE A 189 -19.86 4.55 -2.06
C ILE A 189 -18.55 5.32 -2.23
N SER A 190 -17.75 5.46 -1.17
CA SER A 190 -16.43 6.10 -1.24
C SER A 190 -15.53 5.46 -2.29
N ASN A 191 -15.43 4.12 -2.29
CA ASN A 191 -14.61 3.41 -3.27
C ASN A 191 -15.10 3.63 -4.70
N TYR A 192 -16.42 3.61 -4.90
CA TYR A 192 -17.00 3.81 -6.22
C TYR A 192 -16.82 5.25 -6.74
N LEU A 193 -17.00 6.26 -5.87
CA LEU A 193 -16.73 7.65 -6.24
C LEU A 193 -15.26 7.88 -6.59
N ASP A 194 -14.33 7.33 -5.81
CA ASP A 194 -12.90 7.40 -6.13
C ASP A 194 -12.61 6.76 -7.49
N GLU A 195 -13.15 5.57 -7.75
CA GLU A 195 -12.96 4.84 -9.00
C GLU A 195 -13.40 5.63 -10.24
N ILE A 196 -14.55 6.33 -10.19
CA ILE A 196 -15.07 7.05 -11.36
C ILE A 196 -14.54 8.48 -11.49
N ILE A 197 -14.16 9.13 -10.38
CA ILE A 197 -13.75 10.55 -10.37
C ILE A 197 -12.22 10.69 -10.44
N ARG A 198 -11.46 9.78 -9.81
CA ARG A 198 -9.99 9.86 -9.81
C ARG A 198 -9.38 9.85 -11.21
N PRO A 199 -9.84 9.02 -12.16
CA PRO A 199 -9.39 9.11 -13.55
C PRO A 199 -9.55 10.49 -14.19
N ILE A 200 -10.67 11.17 -13.91
CA ILE A 200 -10.96 12.49 -14.45
C ILE A 200 -9.97 13.49 -13.87
N PHE A 201 -9.76 13.48 -12.55
CA PHE A 201 -8.75 14.31 -11.92
C PHE A 201 -7.35 14.05 -12.51
N ASP A 202 -6.95 12.78 -12.61
CA ASP A 202 -5.65 12.37 -13.14
C ASP A 202 -5.46 12.79 -14.60
N LYS A 203 -6.53 12.90 -15.40
CA LYS A 203 -6.48 13.38 -16.79
C LYS A 203 -6.38 14.90 -16.85
N GLU A 204 -7.25 15.61 -16.15
CA GLU A 204 -7.41 17.06 -16.30
C GLU A 204 -6.32 17.85 -15.54
N CYS A 205 -5.72 17.26 -14.49
CA CYS A 205 -4.75 17.94 -13.62
C CYS A 205 -3.28 17.49 -13.82
N GLN A 206 -2.96 16.80 -14.91
CA GLN A 206 -1.60 16.26 -15.17
C GLN A 206 -0.50 17.30 -15.07
N ASN A 207 -0.73 18.49 -15.63
CA ASN A 207 0.28 19.56 -15.71
C ASN A 207 0.62 20.19 -14.36
N THR A 208 -0.22 19.99 -13.34
CA THR A 208 -0.02 20.55 -11.99
C THR A 208 0.23 19.48 -10.95
N THR A 209 0.22 18.20 -11.33
CA THR A 209 0.35 17.06 -10.43
C THR A 209 1.69 16.36 -10.62
N ILE A 210 2.45 16.25 -9.54
CA ILE A 210 3.64 15.41 -9.49
C ILE A 210 3.19 13.99 -9.19
N ILE A 211 3.60 13.03 -10.03
CA ILE A 211 3.26 11.60 -9.82
C ILE A 211 4.24 10.98 -8.84
N ASP A 212 5.53 11.23 -9.05
CA ASP A 212 6.62 10.77 -8.20
C ASP A 212 7.89 11.61 -8.41
N GLY A 213 8.95 11.28 -7.68
CA GLY A 213 10.22 11.97 -7.81
C GLY A 213 10.87 11.87 -9.21
N THR A 214 10.63 10.79 -9.97
CA THR A 214 11.17 10.66 -11.33
C THR A 214 10.49 11.65 -12.27
N SER A 215 9.15 11.77 -12.17
CA SER A 215 8.37 12.73 -12.95
C SER A 215 8.78 14.17 -12.68
N LEU A 216 9.09 14.51 -11.42
CA LEU A 216 9.60 15.83 -11.05
C LEU A 216 10.98 16.10 -11.69
N ILE A 217 11.92 15.15 -11.58
CA ILE A 217 13.25 15.29 -12.17
C ILE A 217 13.16 15.49 -13.70
N GLN A 218 12.29 14.74 -14.37
CA GLN A 218 12.05 14.89 -15.81
C GLN A 218 11.50 16.29 -16.15
N ALA A 219 10.52 16.78 -15.39
CA ALA A 219 9.95 18.10 -15.58
C ALA A 219 10.99 19.22 -15.36
N LEU A 220 11.84 19.10 -14.33
CA LEU A 220 12.91 20.08 -14.06
C LEU A 220 14.01 20.03 -15.12
N HIS A 221 14.36 18.85 -15.66
CA HIS A 221 15.26 18.77 -16.81
C HIS A 221 14.66 19.43 -18.06
N GLN A 222 13.35 19.30 -18.30
CA GLN A 222 12.68 20.01 -19.39
C GLN A 222 12.70 21.53 -19.17
N TYR A 223 12.42 21.98 -17.96
CA TYR A 223 12.51 23.38 -17.56
C TYR A 223 13.94 23.94 -17.77
N MET A 224 14.98 23.17 -17.43
CA MET A 224 16.37 23.51 -17.69
C MET A 224 16.69 23.60 -19.20
N ARG A 225 16.19 22.65 -20.02
CA ARG A 225 16.38 22.67 -21.49
C ARG A 225 15.73 23.89 -22.16
N LYS A 226 14.70 24.47 -21.56
CA LYS A 226 14.06 25.71 -22.01
C LYS A 226 14.86 26.97 -21.64
N GLY A 227 16.01 26.85 -20.98
CA GLY A 227 16.83 27.98 -20.53
C GLY A 227 16.26 28.74 -19.33
N LEU A 228 15.27 28.17 -18.64
CA LEU A 228 14.57 28.82 -17.53
C LEU A 228 15.29 28.62 -16.18
N PHE A 229 16.13 27.58 -16.08
CA PHE A 229 16.90 27.25 -14.88
C PHE A 229 18.20 28.08 -14.83
N LYS A 230 18.23 29.09 -13.97
CA LYS A 230 19.33 30.05 -13.79
C LYS A 230 20.14 29.75 -12.52
N SER A 231 21.32 30.34 -12.41
CA SER A 231 22.12 30.29 -11.17
C SER A 231 21.42 30.94 -9.96
N THR A 232 20.44 31.80 -10.23
CA THR A 232 19.60 32.47 -9.23
C THR A 232 18.30 31.73 -8.93
N THR A 233 17.96 30.66 -9.65
CA THR A 233 16.71 29.92 -9.42
C THR A 233 16.64 29.40 -7.99
N LEU A 234 15.59 29.81 -7.29
CA LEU A 234 15.22 29.33 -5.97
C LEU A 234 14.22 28.19 -6.11
N PHE A 235 14.29 27.24 -5.19
CA PHE A 235 13.26 26.25 -4.97
C PHE A 235 12.38 26.68 -3.82
N CYS A 236 11.10 26.37 -3.93
CA CYS A 236 10.14 26.50 -2.86
C CYS A 236 9.44 25.17 -2.66
N THR A 237 9.41 24.70 -1.42
CA THR A 237 8.61 23.55 -1.03
C THR A 237 7.66 23.96 0.06
N PHE A 238 6.39 23.54 0.00
CA PHE A 238 5.49 23.74 1.13
C PHE A 238 4.52 22.59 1.34
N ASP A 239 4.25 22.31 2.62
CA ASP A 239 3.28 21.31 3.10
C ASP A 239 1.98 22.03 3.49
N ILE A 240 0.84 21.43 3.14
CA ILE A 240 -0.47 21.91 3.55
C ILE A 240 -0.87 21.19 4.84
N ARG A 241 -0.99 21.95 5.93
CA ARG A 241 -1.30 21.39 7.24
C ARG A 241 -2.66 20.70 7.24
N ASN A 242 -2.66 19.41 7.60
CA ASN A 242 -3.86 18.64 7.92
C ASN A 242 -4.95 18.67 6.82
N LEU A 243 -4.56 18.68 5.54
CA LEU A 243 -5.46 18.91 4.39
C LEU A 243 -6.79 18.14 4.49
N TYR A 244 -6.74 16.82 4.69
CA TYR A 244 -7.95 15.99 4.72
C TYR A 244 -8.92 16.35 5.86
N THR A 245 -8.39 16.64 7.05
CA THR A 245 -9.20 16.91 8.24
C THR A 245 -9.70 18.35 8.30
N MET A 246 -9.10 19.26 7.54
CA MET A 246 -9.47 20.68 7.51
C MET A 246 -10.34 21.06 6.31
N LEU A 247 -10.66 20.11 5.44
CA LEU A 247 -11.46 20.36 4.24
C LEU A 247 -12.89 20.80 4.60
N PRO A 248 -13.34 22.02 4.23
CA PRO A 248 -14.72 22.45 4.45
C PRO A 248 -15.68 21.59 3.63
N GLN A 249 -16.55 20.80 4.29
CA GLN A 249 -17.33 19.75 3.63
C GLN A 249 -18.27 20.29 2.53
N GLU A 250 -19.11 21.29 2.84
CA GLU A 250 -20.03 21.87 1.84
C GLU A 250 -19.30 22.51 0.66
N GLU A 251 -18.27 23.30 0.95
CA GLU A 251 -17.50 23.96 -0.09
C GLU A 251 -16.80 22.93 -0.97
N ALA A 252 -16.20 21.88 -0.40
CA ALA A 252 -15.56 20.81 -1.17
C ALA A 252 -16.55 20.07 -2.08
N LEU A 253 -17.79 19.84 -1.63
CA LEU A 253 -18.84 19.27 -2.46
C LEU A 253 -19.22 20.20 -3.63
N ASN A 254 -19.24 21.50 -3.41
CA ASN A 254 -19.49 22.48 -4.47
C ASN A 254 -18.31 22.54 -5.46
N VAL A 255 -17.08 22.53 -4.96
CA VAL A 255 -15.86 22.50 -5.81
C VAL A 255 -15.79 21.22 -6.63
N LEU A 256 -16.25 20.09 -6.10
CA LEU A 256 -16.36 18.84 -6.87
C LEU A 256 -17.26 19.00 -8.09
N VAL A 257 -18.45 19.59 -7.91
CA VAL A 257 -19.39 19.82 -9.01
C VAL A 257 -18.85 20.87 -9.98
N GLU A 258 -18.26 21.97 -9.48
CA GLU A 258 -17.61 22.99 -10.30
C GLU A 258 -16.51 22.38 -11.18
N PHE A 259 -15.64 21.55 -10.60
CA PHE A 259 -14.57 20.87 -11.31
C PHE A 259 -15.12 20.03 -12.46
N LEU A 260 -16.11 19.16 -12.18
CA LEU A 260 -16.72 18.32 -13.21
C LEU A 260 -17.38 19.17 -14.31
N HIS A 261 -18.07 20.24 -13.94
CA HIS A 261 -18.74 21.13 -14.88
C HIS A 261 -17.76 21.89 -15.79
N VAL A 262 -16.68 22.45 -15.22
CA VAL A 262 -15.62 23.16 -15.97
C VAL A 262 -14.94 22.26 -17.00
N HIS A 263 -14.83 20.96 -16.71
CA HIS A 263 -14.30 19.96 -17.64
C HIS A 263 -15.40 19.30 -18.51
N ALA A 264 -16.54 19.98 -18.69
CA ALA A 264 -17.64 19.62 -19.58
C ALA A 264 -18.38 18.30 -19.24
N TYR A 265 -18.28 17.82 -18.00
CA TYR A 265 -19.10 16.69 -17.55
C TYR A 265 -20.48 17.16 -17.10
N THR A 266 -21.53 16.58 -17.67
CA THR A 266 -22.92 16.70 -17.16
C THR A 266 -23.36 15.44 -16.41
N LYS A 267 -22.70 14.31 -16.70
CA LYS A 267 -22.84 13.02 -16.04
C LYS A 267 -21.47 12.33 -15.99
N VAL A 268 -21.24 11.50 -14.98
CA VAL A 268 -20.09 10.59 -14.89
C VAL A 268 -20.64 9.20 -14.65
N LYS A 269 -20.32 8.20 -15.47
CA LYS A 269 -20.94 6.87 -15.21
C LYS A 269 -22.41 6.78 -15.60
N GLY A 270 -22.93 7.73 -16.38
CA GLY A 270 -24.38 7.93 -16.52
C GLY A 270 -25.04 8.58 -15.29
N ILE A 271 -24.26 8.89 -14.24
CA ILE A 271 -24.76 9.48 -12.98
C ILE A 271 -24.75 11.01 -13.10
N PRO A 272 -25.88 11.70 -12.90
CA PRO A 272 -25.92 13.16 -12.87
C PRO A 272 -25.03 13.78 -11.79
N LEU A 273 -24.49 14.98 -12.05
CA LEU A 273 -23.59 15.66 -11.10
C LEU A 273 -24.23 15.90 -9.72
N GLU A 274 -25.52 16.24 -9.66
CA GLU A 274 -26.22 16.38 -8.37
C GLU A 274 -26.29 15.06 -7.59
N THR A 275 -26.45 13.93 -8.29
CA THR A 275 -26.41 12.61 -7.66
C THR A 275 -25.00 12.26 -7.16
N ILE A 276 -23.96 12.65 -7.90
CA ILE A 276 -22.56 12.54 -7.45
C ILE A 276 -22.35 13.37 -6.19
N ARG A 277 -22.87 14.61 -6.15
CA ARG A 277 -22.80 15.48 -4.97
C ARG A 277 -23.51 14.87 -3.76
N LEU A 278 -24.69 14.25 -3.95
CA LEU A 278 -25.42 13.55 -2.88
C LEU A 278 -24.64 12.34 -2.34
N LEU A 279 -24.08 11.51 -3.23
CA LEU A 279 -23.23 10.37 -2.85
C LEU A 279 -21.96 10.83 -2.13
N ALA A 280 -21.32 11.92 -2.59
CA ALA A 280 -20.18 12.51 -1.91
C ALA A 280 -20.57 13.07 -0.53
N SER A 281 -21.73 13.72 -0.44
CA SER A 281 -22.26 14.30 0.80
C SER A 281 -22.49 13.23 1.86
N ILE A 282 -23.06 12.08 1.51
CA ILE A 282 -23.30 11.02 2.51
C ILE A 282 -21.98 10.42 3.01
N VAL A 283 -20.97 10.30 2.15
CA VAL A 283 -19.63 9.81 2.54
C VAL A 283 -18.97 10.72 3.57
N LEU A 284 -19.09 12.05 3.42
CA LEU A 284 -18.50 13.01 4.36
C LEU A 284 -19.32 13.17 5.64
N LYS A 285 -20.64 13.36 5.52
CA LYS A 285 -21.49 13.75 6.65
C LYS A 285 -21.88 12.59 7.57
N GLU A 286 -22.00 11.38 7.02
CA GLU A 286 -22.31 10.18 7.80
C GLU A 286 -21.03 9.45 8.27
N ASN A 287 -19.88 10.15 8.30
CA ASN A 287 -18.65 9.60 8.84
C ASN A 287 -18.66 9.63 10.37
N VAL A 288 -18.95 8.47 10.96
CA VAL A 288 -18.94 8.25 12.40
C VAL A 288 -17.98 7.13 12.76
N PHE A 289 -17.17 7.37 13.79
CA PHE A 289 -16.15 6.45 14.23
C PHE A 289 -16.11 6.31 15.76
N VAL A 290 -15.49 5.22 16.20
CA VAL A 290 -15.20 4.95 17.61
C VAL A 290 -13.75 5.34 17.90
N TYR A 291 -13.54 6.13 18.94
CA TYR A 291 -12.22 6.37 19.54
C TYR A 291 -12.28 6.14 21.05
N GLY A 292 -11.41 5.27 21.56
CA GLY A 292 -11.48 4.83 22.96
C GLY A 292 -12.81 4.14 23.27
N LYS A 293 -13.61 4.73 24.15
CA LYS A 293 -14.96 4.24 24.53
C LYS A 293 -16.08 5.18 24.08
N LYS A 294 -15.77 6.13 23.20
CA LYS A 294 -16.66 7.21 22.76
C LYS A 294 -16.89 7.16 21.26
N ILE A 295 -18.03 7.70 20.84
CA ILE A 295 -18.44 7.77 19.44
C ILE A 295 -18.34 9.22 19.02
N TYR A 296 -17.77 9.46 17.84
CA TYR A 296 -17.57 10.79 17.29
C TYR A 296 -18.07 10.86 15.86
N GLN A 297 -18.62 12.01 15.49
CA GLN A 297 -18.92 12.37 14.11
C GLN A 297 -17.90 13.37 13.61
N GLN A 298 -17.40 13.16 12.39
CA GLN A 298 -16.56 14.15 11.72
C GLN A 298 -17.44 15.19 11.05
N VAL A 299 -17.30 16.45 11.47
CA VAL A 299 -18.08 17.59 10.96
C VAL A 299 -17.24 18.53 10.08
N LEU A 300 -15.92 18.37 10.11
CA LEU A 300 -14.98 19.06 9.23
C LEU A 300 -14.00 18.05 8.64
N GLY A 301 -13.68 18.20 7.36
CA GLY A 301 -12.81 17.29 6.65
C GLY A 301 -13.52 16.02 6.17
N GLY A 302 -12.72 15.08 5.66
CA GLY A 302 -13.11 13.71 5.40
C GLY A 302 -12.20 12.71 6.11
N ALA A 303 -12.62 11.45 6.17
CA ALA A 303 -11.88 10.38 6.81
C ALA A 303 -10.55 10.15 6.06
N MET A 304 -9.41 10.20 6.77
CA MET A 304 -8.09 9.92 6.13
C MET A 304 -7.98 8.49 5.57
N GLY A 305 -8.85 7.56 5.99
CA GLY A 305 -8.94 6.20 5.44
C GLY A 305 -10.02 6.01 4.37
N SER A 306 -10.78 7.04 4.01
CA SER A 306 -11.72 6.99 2.88
C SER A 306 -10.97 7.21 1.58
N SER A 307 -11.16 6.31 0.62
CA SER A 307 -10.62 6.38 -0.73
C SER A 307 -10.97 7.70 -1.44
N PHE A 308 -12.25 8.10 -1.38
CA PHE A 308 -12.73 9.30 -2.06
C PHE A 308 -12.20 10.60 -1.45
N THR A 309 -11.94 10.62 -0.14
CA THR A 309 -11.45 11.83 0.56
C THR A 309 -10.14 12.34 -0.05
N LEU A 310 -9.26 11.45 -0.50
CA LEU A 310 -8.03 11.83 -1.20
C LEU A 310 -8.32 12.58 -2.51
N THR A 311 -9.22 12.02 -3.33
CA THR A 311 -9.58 12.59 -4.62
C THR A 311 -10.32 13.92 -4.45
N LEU A 312 -11.21 14.01 -3.47
CA LEU A 312 -11.91 15.25 -3.15
C LEU A 312 -10.96 16.35 -2.67
N ALA A 313 -10.02 16.04 -1.78
CA ALA A 313 -9.01 17.00 -1.32
C ALA A 313 -8.14 17.50 -2.49
N ASN A 314 -7.76 16.61 -3.40
CA ASN A 314 -7.02 16.98 -4.61
C ASN A 314 -7.82 17.93 -5.53
N ILE A 315 -9.12 17.71 -5.69
CA ILE A 315 -10.02 18.58 -6.47
C ILE A 315 -10.24 19.93 -5.77
N PHE A 316 -10.37 19.95 -4.45
CA PHE A 316 -10.42 21.19 -3.69
C PHE A 316 -9.16 22.03 -3.91
N MET A 317 -8.00 21.37 -3.84
CA MET A 317 -6.71 22.02 -4.07
C MET A 317 -6.53 22.48 -5.52
N TRP A 318 -7.14 21.83 -6.50
CA TRP A 318 -7.19 22.32 -7.89
C TRP A 318 -7.80 23.73 -7.96
N LYS A 319 -8.88 24.01 -7.20
CA LYS A 319 -9.47 25.35 -7.15
C LYS A 319 -8.61 26.33 -6.35
N TRP A 320 -8.17 25.95 -5.15
CA TRP A 320 -7.38 26.82 -4.28
C TRP A 320 -6.07 27.27 -4.94
N GLN A 321 -5.39 26.38 -5.69
CA GLN A 321 -4.08 26.67 -6.27
C GLN A 321 -4.12 27.52 -7.55
N LYS A 322 -5.30 27.84 -8.11
CA LYS A 322 -5.47 28.47 -9.44
C LYS A 322 -4.59 29.71 -9.61
N GLU A 323 -4.55 30.59 -8.61
CA GLU A 323 -3.78 31.84 -8.70
C GLU A 323 -2.26 31.61 -8.61
N LEU A 324 -1.79 30.62 -7.85
CA LEU A 324 -0.36 30.25 -7.82
C LEU A 324 0.07 29.68 -9.18
N VAL A 325 -0.73 28.77 -9.73
CA VAL A 325 -0.46 28.15 -11.05
C VAL A 325 -0.44 29.22 -12.14
N ARG A 326 -1.46 30.09 -12.18
CA ARG A 326 -1.53 31.19 -13.16
C ARG A 326 -0.30 32.10 -13.11
N ARG A 327 0.17 32.44 -11.92
CA ARG A 327 1.39 33.24 -11.75
C ARG A 327 2.63 32.53 -12.28
N GLN A 328 2.75 31.24 -11.99
CA GLN A 328 3.86 30.41 -12.44
C GLN A 328 3.89 30.31 -13.95
N ASP A 329 2.73 30.09 -14.59
CA ASP A 329 2.59 30.07 -16.04
C ASP A 329 3.03 31.41 -16.68
N MET A 330 2.57 32.53 -16.13
CA MET A 330 2.96 33.88 -16.60
C MET A 330 4.46 34.14 -16.49
N THR A 331 5.11 33.60 -15.46
CA THR A 331 6.56 33.75 -15.27
C THR A 331 7.37 32.62 -15.88
N CYS A 332 6.72 31.67 -16.56
CA CYS A 332 7.31 30.44 -17.07
C CYS A 332 8.10 29.68 -16.00
N GLU A 333 7.60 29.67 -14.76
CA GLU A 333 8.16 28.94 -13.63
C GLU A 333 7.47 27.58 -13.48
N TYR A 334 8.14 26.62 -12.85
CA TYR A 334 7.57 25.29 -12.63
C TYR A 334 6.72 25.26 -11.36
N TYR A 335 5.51 24.71 -11.47
CA TYR A 335 4.64 24.35 -10.35
C TYR A 335 4.28 22.86 -10.43
N GLY A 336 4.34 22.17 -9.30
CA GLY A 336 3.81 20.81 -9.20
C GLY A 336 3.44 20.42 -7.78
N ARG A 337 2.34 19.69 -7.62
CA ARG A 337 1.84 19.21 -6.33
C ARG A 337 1.81 17.69 -6.26
N TYR A 338 2.41 17.13 -5.21
CA TYR A 338 2.23 15.75 -4.80
C TYR A 338 1.34 15.72 -3.55
N ILE A 339 0.03 15.53 -3.75
CA ILE A 339 -0.94 15.47 -2.64
C ILE A 339 -0.86 16.74 -1.75
N ASP A 340 -0.27 16.66 -0.56
CA ASP A 340 -0.15 17.78 0.40
C ASP A 340 1.14 18.59 0.20
N ASP A 341 2.14 18.02 -0.50
CA ASP A 341 3.45 18.60 -0.75
C ASP A 341 3.47 19.34 -2.09
N VAL A 342 3.84 20.62 -2.11
CA VAL A 342 4.00 21.43 -3.33
C VAL A 342 5.46 21.76 -3.57
N PHE A 343 5.87 21.75 -4.85
CA PHE A 343 7.17 22.19 -5.32
C PHE A 343 7.02 23.30 -6.36
N MET A 344 7.80 24.38 -6.22
CA MET A 344 7.85 25.48 -7.18
C MET A 344 9.29 25.93 -7.47
N THR A 345 9.52 26.47 -8.67
CA THR A 345 10.74 27.25 -8.98
C THR A 345 10.45 28.75 -8.98
N TRP A 346 11.49 29.55 -8.78
CA TRP A 346 11.37 31.01 -8.80
C TRP A 346 12.68 31.70 -9.16
N ASN A 347 12.65 32.56 -10.19
CA ASN A 347 13.81 33.34 -10.63
C ASN A 347 13.80 34.82 -10.23
N LYS A 348 12.80 35.29 -9.48
CA LYS A 348 12.79 36.67 -8.94
C LYS A 348 13.33 36.69 -7.51
N SER A 349 13.19 37.83 -6.82
CA SER A 349 13.66 37.96 -5.44
C SER A 349 12.93 37.01 -4.47
N GLU A 350 13.65 36.53 -3.46
CA GLU A 350 13.09 35.71 -2.39
C GLU A 350 11.96 36.44 -1.65
N ASN A 351 12.09 37.75 -1.42
CA ASN A 351 11.07 38.55 -0.75
C ASN A 351 9.76 38.59 -1.54
N ALA A 352 9.81 38.69 -2.87
CA ALA A 352 8.61 38.64 -3.70
C ALA A 352 7.90 37.28 -3.60
N LEU A 353 8.67 36.19 -3.51
CA LEU A 353 8.11 34.85 -3.29
C LEU A 353 7.46 34.73 -1.91
N LYS A 354 8.11 35.21 -0.85
CA LYS A 354 7.56 35.22 0.52
C LYS A 354 6.22 35.96 0.58
N GLN A 355 6.15 37.15 -0.01
CA GLN A 355 4.90 37.92 -0.08
C GLN A 355 3.77 37.15 -0.78
N ILE A 356 4.07 36.43 -1.87
CA ILE A 356 3.08 35.60 -2.56
C ILE A 356 2.57 34.47 -1.66
N LEU A 357 3.48 33.79 -0.95
CA LEU A 357 3.13 32.65 -0.08
C LEU A 357 2.39 33.10 1.20
N GLU A 358 2.79 34.24 1.78
CA GLU A 358 2.11 34.86 2.91
C GLU A 358 0.71 35.31 2.53
N ASN A 359 0.55 35.91 1.35
CA ASN A 359 -0.77 36.21 0.80
C ASN A 359 -1.58 34.92 0.58
N ALA A 360 -0.99 33.86 0.02
CA ALA A 360 -1.67 32.58 -0.18
C ALA A 360 -2.18 31.95 1.14
N ASN A 361 -1.47 32.16 2.25
CA ASN A 361 -1.86 31.74 3.59
C ASN A 361 -3.12 32.46 4.14
N THR A 362 -3.59 33.51 3.47
CA THR A 362 -4.80 34.27 3.82
C THR A 362 -6.01 33.91 2.96
N TRP A 363 -5.83 33.20 1.84
CA TRP A 363 -6.89 32.94 0.86
C TRP A 363 -8.03 32.07 1.40
N HIS A 364 -7.75 31.20 2.36
CA HIS A 364 -8.75 30.34 2.96
C HIS A 364 -8.46 30.09 4.44
N PRO A 365 -9.46 30.22 5.35
CA PRO A 365 -9.24 30.09 6.79
C PRO A 365 -8.68 28.71 7.19
N ASN A 366 -9.10 27.65 6.50
CA ASN A 366 -8.74 26.28 6.84
C ASN A 366 -7.47 25.75 6.12
N ILE A 367 -6.89 26.52 5.20
CA ILE A 367 -5.67 26.12 4.48
C ILE A 367 -4.49 26.90 5.06
N LYS A 368 -3.49 26.17 5.55
CA LYS A 368 -2.26 26.74 6.12
C LYS A 368 -1.04 26.05 5.54
N LEU A 369 -0.10 26.87 5.09
CA LEU A 369 1.12 26.47 4.40
C LEU A 369 2.31 26.58 5.34
N GLU A 370 3.11 25.51 5.42
CA GLU A 370 4.46 25.53 5.97
C GLU A 370 5.46 25.48 4.82
N TYR A 371 6.16 26.59 4.53
CA TYR A 371 7.05 26.68 3.38
C TYR A 371 8.53 26.77 3.75
N LYS A 372 9.38 26.33 2.81
CA LYS A 372 10.84 26.49 2.83
C LYS A 372 11.29 26.98 1.47
N ILE A 373 12.23 27.92 1.46
CA ILE A 373 12.82 28.49 0.26
C ILE A 373 14.34 28.30 0.32
N GLY A 374 14.96 27.94 -0.79
CA GLY A 374 16.40 27.83 -0.86
C GLY A 374 16.89 27.29 -2.21
N LYS A 375 18.21 27.26 -2.38
CA LYS A 375 18.84 26.63 -3.57
C LYS A 375 19.02 25.13 -3.42
N SER A 376 18.87 24.59 -2.22
CA SER A 376 18.93 23.16 -1.95
C SER A 376 17.80 22.78 -1.00
N LEU A 377 16.84 21.98 -1.45
CA LEU A 377 15.68 21.58 -0.66
C LEU A 377 15.32 20.12 -0.91
N PRO A 378 14.89 19.39 0.14
CA PRO A 378 14.31 18.07 -0.04
C PRO A 378 12.86 18.17 -0.52
N PHE A 379 12.49 17.32 -1.48
CA PHE A 379 11.10 17.10 -1.89
C PHE A 379 10.88 15.61 -2.15
N LEU A 380 9.84 15.04 -1.52
CA LEU A 380 9.66 13.58 -1.42
C LEU A 380 10.91 12.89 -0.86
N ASP A 381 11.53 12.04 -1.68
CA ASP A 381 12.73 11.24 -1.37
C ASP A 381 13.97 11.77 -2.13
N ILE A 382 13.93 13.01 -2.64
CA ILE A 382 14.98 13.64 -3.45
C ILE A 382 15.50 14.89 -2.77
N LEU A 383 16.82 15.07 -2.75
CA LEU A 383 17.46 16.34 -2.45
C LEU A 383 17.76 17.05 -3.77
N LEU A 384 17.08 18.16 -4.01
CA LEU A 384 17.21 18.98 -5.22
C LEU A 384 18.14 20.14 -4.90
N SER A 385 19.18 20.35 -5.70
CA SER A 385 20.14 21.45 -5.54
C SER A 385 20.40 22.17 -6.85
N ASN A 386 20.40 23.50 -6.82
CA ASN A 386 20.85 24.35 -7.91
C ASN A 386 22.34 24.65 -7.72
N ILE A 387 23.19 24.01 -8.52
CA ILE A 387 24.63 24.25 -8.55
C ILE A 387 24.93 25.14 -9.75
N ASN A 388 24.96 26.46 -9.51
CA ASN A 388 25.32 27.47 -10.51
C ASN A 388 24.54 27.36 -11.85
N GLY A 389 23.23 27.08 -11.78
CA GLY A 389 22.39 26.94 -12.97
C GLY A 389 22.32 25.52 -13.52
N THR A 390 22.89 24.55 -12.80
CA THR A 390 22.75 23.12 -13.11
C THR A 390 21.98 22.42 -12.01
N LEU A 391 20.97 21.64 -12.38
CA LEU A 391 20.22 20.80 -11.46
C LEU A 391 21.06 19.61 -11.00
N SER A 392 21.33 19.54 -9.71
CA SER A 392 21.90 18.37 -9.04
C SER A 392 20.84 17.70 -8.17
N THR A 393 20.74 16.39 -8.30
CA THR A 393 19.78 15.56 -7.55
C THR A 393 20.50 14.41 -6.85
N SER A 394 20.04 14.04 -5.66
CA SER A 394 20.48 12.86 -4.90
C SER A 394 19.33 12.28 -4.07
N VAL A 395 19.49 11.08 -3.53
CA VAL A 395 18.51 10.49 -2.61
C VAL A 395 18.53 11.25 -1.29
N TYR A 396 17.37 11.72 -0.83
CA TYR A 396 17.24 12.36 0.46
C TYR A 396 16.86 11.34 1.54
N HIS A 397 17.67 11.26 2.60
CA HIS A 397 17.35 10.51 3.81
C HIS A 397 17.01 11.50 4.92
N LYS A 398 15.82 11.32 5.52
CA LYS A 398 15.40 12.17 6.64
C LYS A 398 16.33 11.94 7.84
N PRO A 399 16.87 12.99 8.49
CA PRO A 399 17.80 12.83 9.60
C PRO A 399 17.29 11.95 10.75
N ALA A 400 15.97 11.98 11.01
CA ALA A 400 15.32 11.19 12.05
C ALA A 400 14.88 9.78 11.61
N ALA A 401 15.06 9.42 10.33
CA ALA A 401 14.72 8.08 9.85
C ALA A 401 15.89 7.14 10.10
N GLU A 402 15.67 6.16 10.97
CA GLU A 402 16.63 5.05 11.08
C GLU A 402 16.68 4.28 9.75
N PRO A 403 17.85 3.75 9.36
CA PRO A 403 18.01 2.94 8.16
C PRO A 403 17.41 1.54 8.38
N TYR A 404 16.15 1.46 8.81
CA TYR A 404 15.45 0.22 9.04
C TYR A 404 14.85 -0.29 7.73
N VAL A 405 15.28 -1.48 7.32
CA VAL A 405 14.64 -2.25 6.26
C VAL A 405 14.17 -3.57 6.85
N VAL A 406 13.33 -4.30 6.12
CA VAL A 406 12.84 -5.61 6.54
C VAL A 406 14.03 -6.50 6.95
N PRO A 407 14.19 -6.87 8.24
CA PRO A 407 15.39 -7.59 8.68
C PRO A 407 15.54 -8.92 7.96
N PHE A 408 16.77 -9.33 7.63
CA PHE A 408 17.00 -10.57 6.87
C PHE A 408 16.56 -11.85 7.60
N ILE A 409 16.41 -11.75 8.93
CA ILE A 409 15.89 -12.81 9.79
C ILE A 409 14.35 -12.95 9.75
N SER A 410 13.64 -12.04 9.08
CA SER A 410 12.18 -12.00 9.03
C SER A 410 11.56 -13.06 8.10
N ASP A 411 10.23 -13.21 8.22
CA ASP A 411 9.38 -14.17 7.48
C ASP A 411 8.94 -13.65 6.11
N HIS A 412 9.91 -13.28 5.27
CA HIS A 412 9.62 -12.90 3.90
C HIS A 412 10.30 -13.84 2.88
N PRO A 413 9.63 -14.17 1.75
CA PRO A 413 10.26 -14.82 0.61
C PRO A 413 11.60 -14.20 0.22
N ARG A 414 12.56 -15.03 -0.22
CA ARG A 414 13.86 -14.57 -0.72
C ARG A 414 13.76 -13.48 -1.80
N HIS A 415 12.76 -13.59 -2.68
CA HIS A 415 12.53 -12.58 -3.71
C HIS A 415 12.13 -11.22 -3.14
N VAL A 416 11.50 -11.15 -1.95
CA VAL A 416 11.20 -9.87 -1.28
C VAL A 416 12.49 -9.19 -0.87
N PHE A 417 13.41 -9.92 -0.23
CA PHE A 417 14.73 -9.39 0.12
C PHE A 417 15.53 -8.94 -1.11
N GLU A 418 15.52 -9.72 -2.19
CA GLU A 418 16.16 -9.34 -3.47
C GLU A 418 15.51 -8.07 -4.05
N ASN A 419 14.17 -7.98 -4.02
CA ASN A 419 13.43 -6.84 -4.55
C ASN A 419 13.71 -5.57 -3.76
N ILE A 420 13.75 -5.61 -2.42
CA ILE A 420 14.05 -4.42 -1.59
C ILE A 420 15.43 -3.84 -1.94
N VAL A 421 16.44 -4.71 -2.15
CA VAL A 421 17.77 -4.28 -2.60
C VAL A 421 17.69 -3.67 -4.00
N GLN A 422 17.05 -4.34 -4.95
CA GLN A 422 16.94 -3.85 -6.32
C GLN A 422 16.15 -2.54 -6.42
N THR A 423 15.08 -2.35 -5.65
CA THR A 423 14.31 -1.10 -5.65
C THR A 423 15.12 0.04 -5.05
N SER A 424 15.94 -0.22 -4.04
CA SER A 424 16.87 0.77 -3.47
C SER A 424 17.91 1.21 -4.50
N LEU A 425 18.48 0.26 -5.26
CA LEU A 425 19.41 0.56 -6.35
C LEU A 425 18.75 1.32 -7.51
N ARG A 426 17.54 0.93 -7.92
CA ARG A 426 16.77 1.68 -8.94
C ARG A 426 16.54 3.12 -8.51
N ARG A 427 16.16 3.34 -7.25
CA ARG A 427 15.98 4.69 -6.69
C ARG A 427 17.29 5.48 -6.71
N ALA A 428 18.39 4.87 -6.24
CA ALA A 428 19.71 5.49 -6.24
C ALA A 428 20.11 5.99 -7.64
N ILE A 429 19.89 5.18 -8.67
CA ILE A 429 20.23 5.55 -10.05
C ILE A 429 19.31 6.63 -10.60
N LYS A 430 17.99 6.50 -10.40
CA LYS A 430 17.02 7.48 -10.89
C LYS A 430 17.25 8.86 -10.27
N TYR A 431 17.59 8.91 -8.99
CA TYR A 431 17.66 10.17 -8.23
C TYR A 431 19.05 10.78 -8.17
N SER A 432 20.13 10.02 -8.37
CA SER A 432 21.47 10.59 -8.40
C SER A 432 21.74 11.24 -9.75
N SER A 433 22.28 12.46 -9.73
CA SER A 433 22.65 13.22 -10.93
C SER A 433 24.05 12.91 -11.44
N THR A 434 24.95 12.47 -10.54
CA THR A 434 26.33 12.08 -10.84
C THR A 434 26.62 10.68 -10.34
N PHE A 435 27.63 10.04 -10.93
CA PHE A 435 28.15 8.75 -10.50
C PHE A 435 28.69 8.80 -9.07
N GLN A 436 29.31 9.92 -8.65
CA GLN A 436 29.78 10.08 -7.28
C GLN A 436 28.64 10.03 -6.27
N LEU A 437 27.55 10.79 -6.50
CA LEU A 437 26.37 10.79 -5.63
C LEU A 437 25.70 9.40 -5.60
N PHE A 438 25.67 8.72 -6.74
CA PHE A 438 25.19 7.35 -6.81
C PHE A 438 26.07 6.40 -5.98
N ASN A 439 27.39 6.52 -6.08
CA ASN A 439 28.33 5.69 -5.34
C ASN A 439 28.17 5.89 -3.83
N ASP A 440 28.04 7.14 -3.38
CA ASP A 440 27.77 7.47 -1.98
C ASP A 440 26.46 6.83 -1.49
N GLU A 441 25.39 6.90 -2.29
CA GLU A 441 24.12 6.22 -1.98
C GLU A 441 24.26 4.69 -1.99
N THR A 442 25.04 4.09 -2.89
CA THR A 442 25.25 2.64 -2.86
C THR A 442 26.00 2.16 -1.62
N ARG A 443 26.96 2.95 -1.11
CA ARG A 443 27.64 2.66 0.16
C ARG A 443 26.66 2.76 1.33
N TYR A 444 25.80 3.77 1.33
CA TYR A 444 24.73 3.91 2.31
C TYR A 444 23.76 2.71 2.28
N ILE A 445 23.32 2.31 1.09
CA ILE A 445 22.46 1.15 0.87
C ILE A 445 23.11 -0.13 1.39
N LYS A 446 24.37 -0.41 1.02
CA LYS A 446 25.09 -1.61 1.45
C LYS A 446 25.21 -1.65 2.98
N SER A 447 25.58 -0.52 3.59
CA SER A 447 25.67 -0.39 5.05
C SER A 447 24.32 -0.65 5.72
N THR A 448 23.25 -0.03 5.21
CA THR A 448 21.88 -0.24 5.67
C THR A 448 21.49 -1.71 5.69
N PHE A 449 21.72 -2.45 4.60
CA PHE A 449 21.37 -3.88 4.55
C PHE A 449 22.23 -4.72 5.50
N LEU A 450 23.52 -4.42 5.64
CA LEU A 450 24.39 -5.11 6.60
C LEU A 450 23.89 -4.91 8.05
N TYR A 451 23.54 -3.69 8.44
CA TYR A 451 22.97 -3.39 9.75
C TYR A 451 21.65 -4.13 10.02
N ASN A 452 20.87 -4.41 8.97
CA ASN A 452 19.63 -5.19 9.07
C ASN A 452 19.84 -6.71 8.92
N GLY A 453 21.09 -7.18 9.02
CA GLY A 453 21.45 -8.60 9.10
C GLY A 453 21.53 -9.32 7.75
N TYR A 454 21.58 -8.60 6.63
CA TYR A 454 21.75 -9.23 5.32
C TYR A 454 23.19 -9.69 5.13
N PRO A 455 23.44 -10.94 4.71
CA PRO A 455 24.80 -11.42 4.42
C PRO A 455 25.44 -10.61 3.28
N SER A 456 26.72 -10.20 3.42
CA SER A 456 27.42 -9.48 2.33
C SER A 456 27.35 -10.23 1.01
N SER A 457 27.56 -11.55 1.03
CA SER A 457 27.47 -12.40 -0.16
C SER A 457 26.10 -12.35 -0.85
N PHE A 458 25.02 -12.15 -0.11
CA PHE A 458 23.67 -11.97 -0.64
C PHE A 458 23.53 -10.59 -1.29
N ILE A 459 23.99 -9.53 -0.62
CA ILE A 459 23.97 -8.16 -1.13
C ILE A 459 24.76 -8.07 -2.43
N ASP A 460 26.02 -8.51 -2.40
CA ASP A 460 26.94 -8.45 -3.54
C ASP A 460 26.42 -9.28 -4.72
N LYS A 461 25.84 -10.46 -4.47
CA LYS A 461 25.17 -11.27 -5.51
C LYS A 461 23.98 -10.52 -6.13
N THR A 462 23.20 -9.83 -5.31
CA THR A 462 22.02 -9.09 -5.77
C THR A 462 22.40 -7.85 -6.57
N PHE A 463 23.45 -7.14 -6.15
CA PHE A 463 24.03 -6.03 -6.89
C PHE A 463 24.52 -6.50 -8.26
N ARG A 464 25.34 -7.57 -8.30
CA ARG A 464 25.82 -8.13 -9.58
C ARG A 464 24.69 -8.53 -10.52
N LYS A 465 23.67 -9.24 -10.00
CA LYS A 465 22.47 -9.63 -10.77
C LYS A 465 21.70 -8.41 -11.30
N PHE A 466 21.65 -7.33 -10.52
CA PHE A 466 20.99 -6.10 -10.93
C PHE A 466 21.76 -5.43 -12.07
N PHE A 467 23.06 -5.18 -11.92
CA PHE A 467 23.88 -4.52 -12.94
C PHE A 467 24.07 -5.36 -14.21
N SER A 468 24.17 -6.68 -14.10
CA SER A 468 24.27 -7.57 -15.28
C SER A 468 23.05 -7.48 -16.21
N GLY A 469 21.90 -7.01 -15.71
CA GLY A 469 20.71 -6.79 -16.54
C GLY A 469 20.79 -5.55 -17.43
N TYR A 470 21.76 -4.65 -17.19
CA TYR A 470 21.88 -3.36 -17.87
C TYR A 470 23.26 -3.13 -18.52
N ILE A 471 24.30 -3.84 -18.06
CA ILE A 471 25.65 -3.72 -18.59
C ILE A 471 25.99 -4.98 -19.39
N SER A 472 26.22 -4.82 -20.69
CA SER A 472 26.81 -5.86 -21.55
C SER A 472 28.34 -5.89 -21.36
N SER A 473 28.82 -6.44 -20.23
CA SER A 473 30.27 -6.53 -19.95
C SER A 473 30.75 -7.98 -19.87
N ARG A 474 31.90 -8.25 -20.51
CA ARG A 474 32.74 -9.45 -20.35
C ARG A 474 33.59 -9.43 -19.06
N SER A 475 33.42 -8.45 -18.18
CA SER A 475 34.18 -8.33 -16.92
C SER A 475 33.63 -9.26 -15.81
N PHE A 476 34.54 -9.78 -14.99
CA PHE A 476 34.26 -10.73 -13.90
C PHE A 476 33.43 -10.12 -12.74
N LEU A 477 33.25 -8.80 -12.70
CA LEU A 477 32.48 -8.06 -11.71
C LEU A 477 31.73 -6.88 -12.38
N PRO A 478 30.40 -6.95 -12.59
CA PRO A 478 29.63 -5.84 -13.14
C PRO A 478 29.30 -4.84 -12.02
N PHE A 479 30.23 -3.94 -11.73
CA PHE A 479 29.93 -2.69 -11.04
C PHE A 479 30.01 -1.55 -12.05
N LEU A 480 29.28 -0.46 -11.77
CA LEU A 480 29.43 0.78 -12.54
C LEU A 480 30.73 1.43 -12.06
N ASP A 481 31.64 1.73 -12.98
CA ASP A 481 32.98 2.23 -12.63
C ASP A 481 33.23 3.65 -13.13
N ASN A 482 32.33 4.22 -13.93
CA ASN A 482 32.50 5.55 -14.50
C ASN A 482 31.16 6.25 -14.82
N GLU A 483 31.23 7.57 -15.00
CA GLU A 483 30.10 8.44 -15.34
C GLU A 483 29.37 8.03 -16.63
N ARG A 484 30.09 7.51 -17.62
CA ARG A 484 29.49 7.12 -18.91
C ARG A 484 28.54 5.94 -18.75
N GLN A 485 28.99 4.88 -18.07
CA GLN A 485 28.16 3.72 -17.79
C GLN A 485 26.97 4.08 -16.90
N PHE A 486 27.20 4.90 -15.86
CA PHE A 486 26.14 5.38 -14.99
C PHE A 486 25.07 6.16 -15.76
N SER A 487 25.49 7.10 -16.61
CA SER A 487 24.59 7.92 -17.42
C SER A 487 23.73 7.08 -18.37
N GLN A 488 24.32 6.09 -19.05
CA GLN A 488 23.59 5.16 -19.91
C GLN A 488 22.52 4.38 -19.13
N MET A 489 22.86 3.85 -17.96
CA MET A 489 21.93 3.13 -17.12
C MET A 489 20.83 4.03 -16.55
N ARG A 490 21.17 5.27 -16.16
CA ARG A 490 20.21 6.28 -15.71
C ARG A 490 19.20 6.61 -16.80
N ILE A 491 19.64 6.78 -18.05
CA ILE A 491 18.75 7.01 -19.19
C ILE A 491 17.81 5.80 -19.40
N ALA A 492 18.36 4.59 -19.43
CA ALA A 492 17.57 3.37 -19.62
C ALA A 492 16.50 3.16 -18.53
N LEU A 493 16.84 3.43 -17.27
CA LEU A 493 15.90 3.32 -16.14
C LEU A 493 14.90 4.48 -16.08
N SER A 494 15.30 5.69 -16.48
CA SER A 494 14.42 6.87 -16.49
C SER A 494 13.36 6.79 -17.57
N GLY A 495 13.60 6.05 -18.66
CA GLY A 495 12.61 5.74 -19.69
C GLY A 495 11.56 4.71 -19.28
N GLN A 496 11.73 4.01 -18.15
CA GLN A 496 10.75 3.04 -17.65
C GLN A 496 9.75 3.71 -16.70
N PRO A 497 8.44 3.59 -16.97
CA PRO A 497 7.43 4.18 -16.10
C PRO A 497 7.50 3.55 -14.71
N SER A 498 7.29 4.38 -13.69
CA SER A 498 7.11 3.88 -12.33
C SER A 498 5.77 3.17 -12.19
N ARG A 499 5.64 2.37 -11.12
CA ARG A 499 4.35 1.74 -10.81
C ARG A 499 3.23 2.77 -10.65
N GLN A 500 3.51 3.93 -10.09
CA GLN A 500 2.52 4.99 -9.90
C GLN A 500 2.15 5.63 -11.24
N GLN A 501 3.13 5.90 -12.11
CA GLN A 501 2.90 6.38 -13.48
C GLN A 501 2.02 5.39 -14.26
N SER A 502 2.36 4.10 -14.26
CA SER A 502 1.54 3.08 -14.92
C SER A 502 0.12 2.98 -14.34
N GLN A 503 -0.06 3.19 -13.02
CA GLN A 503 -1.39 3.22 -12.41
C GLN A 503 -2.22 4.43 -12.87
N VAL A 504 -1.59 5.60 -12.96
CA VAL A 504 -2.23 6.83 -13.47
C VAL A 504 -2.62 6.63 -14.94
N GLU A 505 -1.70 6.16 -15.77
CA GLU A 505 -1.93 5.87 -17.20
C GLU A 505 -3.08 4.86 -17.40
N MET A 506 -3.08 3.75 -16.65
CA MET A 506 -4.18 2.79 -16.68
C MET A 506 -5.52 3.42 -16.28
N ARG A 507 -5.54 4.23 -15.21
CA ARG A 507 -6.77 4.92 -14.77
C ARG A 507 -7.31 5.85 -15.84
N ILE A 508 -6.46 6.59 -16.55
CA ILE A 508 -6.86 7.49 -17.63
C ILE A 508 -7.40 6.69 -18.84
N ALA A 509 -6.76 5.57 -19.21
CA ALA A 509 -7.20 4.71 -20.31
C ALA A 509 -8.61 4.11 -20.07
N THR A 510 -8.89 3.71 -18.83
CA THR A 510 -10.13 4.03 -18.12
C THR A 510 -11.30 4.69 -18.84
N LEU A 511 -11.09 5.99 -19.06
CA LEU A 511 -12.10 6.94 -19.51
C LEU A 511 -12.37 6.80 -20.99
N THR A 512 -11.37 6.40 -21.77
CA THR A 512 -11.49 6.27 -23.22
C THR A 512 -12.23 4.99 -23.61
N SER A 513 -12.04 3.88 -22.89
CA SER A 513 -12.75 2.62 -23.18
C SER A 513 -14.26 2.67 -22.90
N ASP A 514 -14.68 3.52 -21.97
CA ASP A 514 -16.11 3.65 -21.62
C ASP A 514 -16.88 4.61 -22.52
N ASN A 515 -16.20 5.39 -23.37
CA ASN A 515 -16.85 6.20 -24.40
C ASN A 515 -17.22 5.40 -25.66
N ASP A 516 -16.58 4.24 -25.90
CA ASP A 516 -16.85 3.38 -27.07
C ASP A 516 -17.93 2.29 -26.83
N HIS A 517 -18.50 2.22 -25.62
CA HIS A 517 -19.48 1.19 -25.25
C HIS A 517 -20.74 1.73 -24.56
N LEU A 518 -21.36 2.75 -25.15
CA LEU A 518 -22.73 3.13 -24.84
C LEU A 518 -23.60 3.11 -26.10
N VAL A 519 -23.92 1.91 -26.62
CA VAL A 519 -25.22 1.55 -27.24
C VAL A 519 -25.33 0.01 -27.24
N GLU A 520 -26.42 -0.48 -26.63
CA GLU A 520 -27.10 -1.79 -26.77
C GLU A 520 -26.48 -3.10 -26.23
N ASP A 521 -27.34 -3.82 -25.50
CA ASP A 521 -27.27 -5.21 -25.04
C ASP A 521 -26.21 -5.61 -24.00
N LEU A 522 -26.50 -5.28 -22.74
CA LEU A 522 -25.87 -5.94 -21.57
C LEU A 522 -26.78 -6.96 -20.85
N ASP A 523 -27.97 -7.24 -21.37
CA ASP A 523 -28.82 -8.35 -20.87
C ASP A 523 -28.62 -9.69 -21.64
N LYS A 524 -27.59 -9.79 -22.50
CA LYS A 524 -27.26 -11.04 -23.23
C LYS A 524 -25.80 -11.50 -23.16
N LYS A 525 -24.95 -10.88 -22.33
CA LYS A 525 -23.52 -11.21 -22.23
C LYS A 525 -23.16 -12.11 -21.04
N GLU A 526 -23.93 -13.18 -20.82
CA GLU A 526 -23.44 -14.33 -20.05
C GLU A 526 -22.88 -15.47 -20.93
N ASP A 527 -23.01 -15.41 -22.26
CA ASP A 527 -22.59 -16.54 -23.14
C ASP A 527 -21.49 -16.22 -24.19
N PHE A 528 -20.86 -15.04 -24.19
CA PHE A 528 -19.84 -14.67 -25.20
C PHE A 528 -18.55 -14.09 -24.59
N ILE A 529 -17.87 -14.86 -23.74
CA ILE A 529 -16.41 -14.71 -23.51
C ILE A 529 -15.77 -16.11 -23.50
N ILE A 530 -15.87 -16.81 -24.62
CA ILE A 530 -14.87 -17.81 -25.01
C ILE A 530 -14.65 -17.60 -26.50
N GLN A 531 -13.62 -16.83 -26.84
CA GLN A 531 -12.80 -16.94 -28.06
C GLN A 531 -12.19 -15.58 -28.39
N GLU A 532 -11.01 -15.31 -27.85
CA GLU A 532 -10.01 -14.58 -28.63
C GLU A 532 -8.59 -15.11 -28.35
N ASN A 533 -7.96 -15.57 -29.43
CA ASN A 533 -6.55 -15.39 -29.75
C ASN A 533 -5.50 -16.02 -28.82
N LYS A 534 -5.47 -17.36 -28.80
CA LYS A 534 -4.23 -18.10 -28.52
C LYS A 534 -3.30 -18.05 -29.74
N LYS A 535 -2.29 -17.18 -29.71
CA LYS A 535 -1.02 -17.44 -30.41
C LYS A 535 -0.52 -18.85 -30.00
N PRO A 536 0.06 -19.67 -30.89
CA PRO A 536 0.52 -21.01 -30.55
C PRO A 536 1.74 -20.91 -29.62
N ASN A 537 1.46 -20.89 -28.32
CA ASN A 537 2.45 -20.64 -27.29
C ASN A 537 3.09 -21.96 -26.85
N LYS A 538 4.43 -22.01 -26.82
CA LYS A 538 5.31 -23.06 -26.26
C LYS A 538 5.12 -23.36 -24.76
N LEU A 539 3.90 -23.17 -24.22
CA LEU A 539 3.53 -23.24 -22.80
C LEU A 539 2.59 -24.41 -22.46
N GLN A 540 2.19 -25.23 -23.44
CA GLN A 540 1.15 -26.27 -23.26
C GLN A 540 1.48 -27.38 -22.25
N HIS A 541 2.73 -27.49 -21.77
CA HIS A 541 3.16 -28.54 -20.82
C HIS A 541 3.71 -28.01 -19.48
N LYS A 542 3.26 -26.86 -18.96
CA LYS A 542 3.74 -26.34 -17.65
C LYS A 542 2.60 -26.21 -16.64
N LEU A 543 2.70 -26.91 -15.51
CA LEU A 543 1.77 -26.80 -14.38
C LEU A 543 2.43 -26.09 -13.20
N ILE A 544 1.91 -24.94 -12.78
CA ILE A 544 2.46 -24.17 -11.66
C ILE A 544 1.65 -24.39 -10.38
N ILE A 545 2.23 -25.12 -9.43
CA ILE A 545 1.65 -25.33 -8.10
C ILE A 545 2.37 -24.45 -7.09
N HIS A 546 1.59 -23.83 -6.21
CA HIS A 546 2.11 -22.95 -5.18
C HIS A 546 1.67 -23.44 -3.80
N TYR A 547 2.63 -23.73 -2.91
CA TYR A 547 2.33 -24.22 -1.54
C TYR A 547 2.93 -23.33 -0.44
N THR A 548 2.50 -23.54 0.81
CA THR A 548 3.01 -22.84 1.99
C THR A 548 4.24 -23.53 2.59
N HIS A 549 5.33 -22.80 2.78
CA HIS A 549 6.64 -23.32 3.20
C HIS A 549 6.88 -23.06 4.69
N GLU A 550 6.49 -24.00 5.55
CA GLU A 550 7.07 -24.10 6.90
C GLU A 550 8.47 -24.73 6.78
N LYS A 551 9.42 -24.37 7.63
CA LYS A 551 10.84 -24.79 7.51
C LYS A 551 10.98 -26.32 7.54
N ARG A 552 10.07 -26.99 8.24
CA ARG A 552 9.95 -28.46 8.27
C ARG A 552 9.42 -29.09 6.97
N PHE A 553 8.79 -28.32 6.07
CA PHE A 553 8.27 -28.78 4.79
C PHE A 553 9.25 -28.57 3.62
N ASN A 554 10.55 -28.42 3.90
CA ASN A 554 11.58 -28.29 2.86
C ASN A 554 11.56 -29.47 1.86
N LYS A 555 11.12 -30.66 2.31
CA LYS A 555 10.97 -31.85 1.47
C LYS A 555 9.70 -31.81 0.60
N ARG A 556 8.67 -31.02 0.96
CA ARG A 556 7.37 -30.98 0.29
C ARG A 556 7.44 -30.64 -1.19
N LYS A 557 8.43 -29.85 -1.62
CA LYS A 557 8.68 -29.67 -3.05
C LYS A 557 8.95 -31.03 -3.71
N ARG A 558 9.89 -31.80 -3.18
CA ARG A 558 10.21 -33.14 -3.68
C ARG A 558 9.02 -34.07 -3.55
N ASP A 559 8.34 -34.05 -2.40
CA ASP A 559 7.19 -34.93 -2.13
C ASP A 559 6.04 -34.68 -3.13
N LEU A 560 5.73 -33.41 -3.46
CA LEU A 560 4.74 -33.08 -4.49
C LEU A 560 5.18 -33.50 -5.91
N HIS A 561 6.47 -33.44 -6.23
CA HIS A 561 6.94 -33.98 -7.51
C HIS A 561 6.84 -35.50 -7.52
N HIS A 562 7.16 -36.17 -6.41
CA HIS A 562 7.07 -37.61 -6.26
C HIS A 562 5.62 -38.10 -6.41
N ILE A 563 4.67 -37.53 -5.65
CA ILE A 563 3.25 -37.87 -5.75
C ILE A 563 2.72 -37.67 -7.17
N PHE A 564 3.11 -36.58 -7.84
CA PHE A 564 2.73 -36.33 -9.23
C PHE A 564 3.34 -37.36 -10.18
N GLN A 565 4.63 -37.64 -10.06
CA GLN A 565 5.33 -38.61 -10.91
C GLN A 565 4.78 -40.02 -10.71
N GLU A 566 4.56 -40.46 -9.47
CA GLU A 566 4.00 -41.77 -9.17
C GLU A 566 2.56 -41.92 -9.66
N THR A 567 1.71 -40.91 -9.43
CA THR A 567 0.30 -41.01 -9.82
C THR A 567 0.13 -41.02 -11.34
N PHE A 568 0.97 -40.29 -12.07
CA PHE A 568 0.82 -40.09 -13.52
C PHE A 568 1.86 -40.84 -14.36
N ALA A 569 2.71 -41.69 -13.77
CA ALA A 569 3.85 -42.35 -14.42
C ALA A 569 3.52 -43.01 -15.77
N ASN A 570 2.37 -43.69 -15.84
CA ASN A 570 1.94 -44.47 -17.00
C ASN A 570 0.91 -43.73 -17.86
N THR A 571 0.90 -42.40 -17.83
CA THR A 571 -0.07 -41.57 -18.56
C THR A 571 0.63 -40.47 -19.36
N PRO A 572 0.03 -39.98 -20.46
CA PRO A 572 0.58 -38.84 -21.23
C PRO A 572 0.76 -37.57 -20.39
N ILE A 573 0.12 -37.50 -19.23
CA ILE A 573 0.21 -36.38 -18.28
C ILE A 573 1.63 -36.22 -17.72
N ILE A 574 2.44 -37.29 -17.69
CA ILE A 574 3.82 -37.27 -17.16
C ILE A 574 4.73 -36.28 -17.88
N GLU A 575 4.42 -35.95 -19.14
CA GLU A 575 5.15 -34.97 -19.94
C GLU A 575 4.93 -33.52 -19.44
N THR A 576 3.97 -33.31 -18.54
CA THR A 576 3.75 -32.02 -17.88
C THR A 576 4.92 -31.66 -16.98
N LYS A 577 5.61 -30.57 -17.29
CA LYS A 577 6.61 -29.95 -16.42
C LYS A 577 5.94 -29.31 -15.21
N LEU A 578 5.92 -30.04 -14.10
CA LEU A 578 5.48 -29.53 -12.81
C LEU A 578 6.48 -28.50 -12.26
N ILE A 579 6.02 -27.28 -12.03
CA ILE A 579 6.76 -26.19 -11.41
C ILE A 579 6.13 -25.91 -10.05
N VAL A 580 6.71 -26.48 -9.00
CA VAL A 580 6.28 -26.19 -7.63
C VAL A 580 7.04 -24.98 -7.09
N GLY A 581 6.34 -23.86 -6.94
CA GLY A 581 6.83 -22.61 -6.37
C GLY A 581 6.31 -22.36 -4.95
N ASN A 582 6.97 -21.47 -4.21
CA ASN A 582 6.64 -21.20 -2.81
C ASN A 582 5.88 -19.86 -2.66
N ARG A 583 4.82 -19.82 -1.86
CA ARG A 583 4.06 -18.56 -1.62
C ARG A 583 4.71 -17.63 -0.59
N ASN A 584 5.49 -18.13 0.37
CA ASN A 584 6.01 -17.38 1.55
C ASN A 584 7.32 -18.02 2.11
N GLN A 585 8.20 -17.30 2.85
CA GLN A 585 9.33 -17.89 3.62
C GLN A 585 9.44 -17.31 5.05
N LYS A 586 9.67 -18.20 6.05
CA LYS A 586 10.34 -18.04 7.39
C LYS A 586 9.68 -17.35 8.61
N SER A 587 8.58 -17.85 9.20
CA SER A 587 8.33 -17.63 10.65
C SER A 587 8.00 -18.91 11.37
N THR A 588 8.75 -19.09 12.45
CA THR A 588 8.42 -19.90 13.62
C THR A 588 7.06 -19.51 14.21
N MET A 589 6.58 -18.27 13.96
CA MET A 589 5.31 -17.76 14.47
C MET A 589 4.09 -18.34 13.74
N LYS A 590 4.12 -18.55 12.43
CA LYS A 590 3.08 -19.33 11.73
C LYS A 590 3.12 -20.81 12.11
N GLU A 591 4.32 -21.37 12.33
CA GLU A 591 4.49 -22.72 12.87
C GLU A 591 3.83 -22.85 14.26
N LEU A 592 3.88 -21.80 15.09
CA LEU A 592 3.22 -21.73 16.40
C LEU A 592 1.70 -21.48 16.34
N ILE A 593 1.22 -20.63 15.42
CA ILE A 593 -0.21 -20.32 15.29
C ILE A 593 -0.99 -21.54 14.77
N ARG A 594 -0.42 -22.32 13.85
CA ARG A 594 -1.03 -23.57 13.35
C ARG A 594 -0.91 -24.73 14.33
N LYS A 595 0.01 -24.65 15.29
CA LYS A 595 0.23 -25.66 16.33
C LYS A 595 0.22 -25.01 17.72
N ARG A 596 -0.92 -24.46 18.17
CA ARG A 596 -1.08 -24.22 19.62
C ARG A 596 -0.79 -25.56 20.33
N PRO A 597 0.25 -25.65 21.18
CA PRO A 597 0.38 -26.81 22.06
C PRO A 597 -0.90 -26.93 22.88
N ARG A 598 -1.31 -28.14 23.25
CA ARG A 598 -2.40 -28.33 24.22
C ARG A 598 -2.09 -27.44 25.43
N LEU A 599 -3.09 -26.74 25.98
CA LEU A 599 -2.94 -25.84 27.14
C LEU A 599 -2.03 -26.37 28.27
N PRO A 600 -2.01 -27.69 28.59
CA PRO A 600 -1.11 -28.26 29.60
C PRO A 600 0.39 -28.14 29.28
N VAL A 601 0.80 -28.09 28.01
CA VAL A 601 2.22 -27.91 27.63
C VAL A 601 2.68 -26.46 27.84
N LEU A 602 1.75 -25.50 27.76
CA LEU A 602 1.99 -24.08 28.05
C LEU A 602 1.73 -23.71 29.53
N LYS A 603 0.92 -24.52 30.22
CA LYS A 603 0.62 -24.44 31.65
C LYS A 603 1.05 -25.75 32.33
N ASN A 604 2.35 -25.97 32.53
CA ASN A 604 2.91 -26.49 33.79
C ASN A 604 4.36 -26.95 33.68
N LYS A 605 5.25 -26.18 34.34
CA LYS A 605 6.34 -26.69 35.20
C LYS A 605 6.52 -25.73 36.39
N ALA A 606 5.41 -25.35 37.03
CA ALA A 606 5.42 -24.52 38.24
C ALA A 606 4.37 -24.97 39.29
N LYS A 607 3.74 -26.14 39.12
CA LYS A 607 2.74 -26.67 40.07
C LYS A 607 2.86 -28.19 40.29
N ALA A 608 4.08 -28.71 40.23
CA ALA A 608 4.38 -30.11 40.56
C ALA A 608 5.36 -30.24 41.73
N SER A 609 5.50 -29.19 42.56
CA SER A 609 6.31 -29.21 43.79
C SER A 609 5.56 -28.70 45.03
N MET A 610 4.24 -28.51 44.95
CA MET A 610 3.39 -28.17 46.09
C MET A 610 2.01 -28.77 45.88
N MET A 611 1.83 -29.97 46.43
CA MET A 611 0.57 -30.65 46.80
C MET A 611 0.77 -32.16 46.60
N ASN A 612 1.22 -32.84 47.65
CA ASN A 612 0.50 -33.98 48.25
C ASN A 612 1.35 -34.61 49.36
N GLU A 613 0.98 -34.36 50.62
CA GLU A 613 1.25 -35.33 51.70
C GLU A 613 0.13 -35.43 52.76
N THR A 614 -1.08 -34.90 52.54
CA THR A 614 -2.14 -35.00 53.58
C THR A 614 -3.53 -35.46 53.16
N GLU A 615 -3.84 -35.70 51.89
CA GLU A 615 -5.19 -36.21 51.53
C GLU A 615 -5.10 -37.41 50.59
N LYS A 616 -4.72 -38.55 51.18
CA LYS A 616 -4.84 -39.88 50.57
C LYS A 616 -5.78 -40.80 51.36
N ASN A 617 -6.66 -40.24 52.19
CA ASN A 617 -7.70 -40.96 52.91
C ASN A 617 -9.03 -40.21 52.81
N SER A 618 -9.84 -40.53 51.80
CA SER A 618 -11.32 -40.62 51.82
C SER A 618 -11.93 -40.27 50.46
N LEU A 619 -12.71 -41.23 49.93
CA LEU A 619 -13.66 -41.17 48.80
C LEU A 619 -13.08 -41.20 47.38
#